data_AF-A0A956D757-F1
#
_entry.id   AF-A0A956D757-F1
#
_cell.length_a   1.000
_cell.length_b   1.000
_cell.length_c   1.000
_cell.angle_alpha   90.00
_cell.angle_beta   90.00
_cell.angle_gamma   90.00
#
_symmetry.space_group_name_H-M   'P 1'
#
loop_
_entity.id
_entity.type
_entity.pdbx_description
1 polymer ?
#
loop_
_entity_poly.entity_id
_entity_poly.type
_entity_poly.pdbx_seq_one_letter_code
_entity_poly.pdbx_strand_id
1 'polypeptide(L)'
;DDDGILTRDEGSGSRDTDSDGIPDHLDVDDDGDGLLTEDECATMPCRDTDTDGTPDFLDPDDDGDAIPTTREREDGATHGNDVDMDGNDNWLDTDSDAADGSDTEEGVGDGDMDGIPDYLDPANPVMPDGGVGDAGMVDAGVPDGGVGDDAGTSDGGSVGDDAGTTPTEGGYAGGALCATNGGSDRSSAFALALVGLALWRRRRRR
;
A
#
# COMPACT_ATOMS: atom_id res chain seq x y z
N ASP A 1 16.45 -0.77 25.73
CA ASP A 1 16.88 -0.15 24.46
C ASP A 1 17.21 1.36 24.60
N ASP A 2 16.69 2.04 25.65
CA ASP A 2 16.91 3.48 26.01
C ASP A 2 16.06 4.49 25.19
N ASP A 3 14.98 4.06 24.53
CA ASP A 3 13.94 4.87 23.87
C ASP A 3 13.13 5.82 24.79
N GLY A 4 13.14 5.59 26.10
CA GLY A 4 12.37 6.37 27.06
C GLY A 4 11.05 5.74 27.50
N ILE A 5 10.68 4.59 26.94
CA ILE A 5 9.58 3.76 27.44
C ILE A 5 10.11 2.83 28.53
N LEU A 6 9.24 2.50 29.50
CA LEU A 6 9.64 1.59 30.57
C LEU A 6 9.35 0.15 30.14
N THR A 7 10.25 -0.77 30.44
CA THR A 7 10.08 -2.24 30.29
C THR A 7 8.78 -2.85 30.83
N ARG A 8 8.02 -2.14 31.67
CA ARG A 8 6.70 -2.61 32.13
C ARG A 8 5.56 -2.24 31.18
N ASP A 9 5.75 -1.21 30.38
CA ASP A 9 4.79 -0.59 29.48
C ASP A 9 4.91 -1.22 28.07
N GLU A 10 6.10 -1.71 27.71
CA GLU A 10 6.38 -2.56 26.52
C GLU A 10 5.86 -4.03 26.69
N GLY A 11 5.38 -4.40 27.89
CA GLY A 11 4.77 -5.70 28.16
C GLY A 11 5.65 -6.68 28.94
N SER A 12 5.56 -7.97 28.62
CA SER A 12 6.39 -9.00 29.26
C SER A 12 7.83 -8.83 28.77
N GLY A 13 8.85 -9.04 29.62
CA GLY A 13 10.27 -9.01 29.20
C GLY A 13 10.70 -10.13 28.23
N SER A 14 9.74 -10.77 27.57
CA SER A 14 9.89 -11.76 26.51
C SER A 14 8.88 -11.55 25.37
N ARG A 15 8.16 -10.42 25.35
CA ARG A 15 7.40 -9.98 24.18
C ARG A 15 8.41 -9.55 23.11
N ASP A 16 8.04 -9.77 21.87
CA ASP A 16 8.82 -9.65 20.64
C ASP A 16 7.74 -9.46 19.55
N THR A 17 7.32 -8.21 19.34
CA THR A 17 6.11 -7.85 18.60
C THR A 17 6.31 -8.06 17.09
N ASP A 18 7.44 -7.62 16.55
CA ASP A 18 7.83 -7.82 15.14
C ASP A 18 8.40 -9.23 14.85
N SER A 19 8.71 -10.02 15.89
CA SER A 19 9.27 -11.37 15.80
C SER A 19 10.67 -11.44 15.16
N ASP A 20 11.49 -10.39 15.28
CA ASP A 20 12.88 -10.38 14.78
C ASP A 20 13.87 -11.13 15.70
N GLY A 21 13.43 -11.45 16.92
CA GLY A 21 14.19 -12.16 17.94
C GLY A 21 14.86 -11.26 18.99
N ILE A 22 14.63 -9.95 18.93
CA ILE A 22 14.96 -8.95 19.95
C ILE A 22 13.67 -8.69 20.74
N PRO A 23 13.67 -8.89 22.07
CA PRO A 23 12.49 -8.57 22.85
C PRO A 23 12.24 -7.07 22.90
N ASP A 24 10.99 -6.61 22.77
CA ASP A 24 10.54 -5.20 22.72
C ASP A 24 11.38 -4.25 23.61
N HIS A 25 11.49 -4.51 24.91
CA HIS A 25 12.32 -3.70 25.84
C HIS A 25 13.84 -3.58 25.52
N LEU A 26 14.32 -4.24 24.49
CA LEU A 26 15.67 -4.23 23.93
C LEU A 26 15.68 -3.88 22.43
N ASP A 27 14.53 -3.74 21.79
CA ASP A 27 14.32 -3.24 20.44
C ASP A 27 14.08 -1.73 20.44
N VAL A 28 14.36 -1.05 19.33
CA VAL A 28 14.17 0.39 19.15
C VAL A 28 13.00 0.72 18.22
N ASP A 29 12.42 -0.33 17.63
CA ASP A 29 11.35 -0.35 16.62
C ASP A 29 10.54 -1.63 16.89
N ASP A 30 9.73 -1.58 17.95
CA ASP A 30 9.13 -2.75 18.59
C ASP A 30 8.19 -3.56 17.66
N ASP A 31 7.45 -2.91 16.77
CA ASP A 31 6.56 -3.55 15.77
C ASP A 31 7.20 -3.69 14.38
N GLY A 32 8.39 -3.13 14.19
CA GLY A 32 9.23 -3.31 13.01
C GLY A 32 8.68 -2.60 11.78
N ASP A 33 7.87 -1.56 11.96
CA ASP A 33 7.27 -0.81 10.86
C ASP A 33 8.23 0.26 10.27
N GLY A 34 9.35 0.50 10.95
CA GLY A 34 10.42 1.42 10.59
C GLY A 34 10.27 2.84 11.13
N LEU A 35 9.24 3.13 11.94
CA LEU A 35 9.23 4.22 12.92
C LEU A 35 10.03 3.78 14.14
N LEU A 36 10.38 4.74 14.99
CA LEU A 36 11.09 4.42 16.23
C LEU A 36 10.09 4.51 17.36
N THR A 37 10.18 3.57 18.29
CA THR A 37 9.33 3.51 19.48
C THR A 37 9.34 4.85 20.28
N GLU A 38 10.49 5.54 20.32
CA GLU A 38 10.59 6.89 20.94
C GLU A 38 9.75 7.96 20.20
N ASP A 39 9.64 7.88 18.88
CA ASP A 39 8.91 8.84 18.05
C ASP A 39 7.39 8.59 18.12
N GLU A 40 6.98 7.33 18.24
CA GLU A 40 5.57 6.92 18.34
C GLU A 40 5.01 7.14 19.74
N CYS A 41 5.81 6.88 20.78
CA CYS A 41 5.48 7.24 22.16
C CYS A 41 6.28 8.44 22.69
N ALA A 42 6.30 9.53 21.90
CA ALA A 42 6.92 10.79 22.31
C ALA A 42 6.24 11.46 23.53
N THR A 43 4.99 11.10 23.85
CA THR A 43 4.23 11.63 25.00
C THR A 43 3.49 10.54 25.77
N MET A 44 3.21 10.80 27.06
CA MET A 44 2.48 9.86 27.93
C MET A 44 1.06 10.36 28.25
N PRO A 45 0.02 9.52 28.16
CA PRO A 45 0.06 8.12 27.67
C PRO A 45 0.47 8.04 26.20
N CYS A 46 1.09 6.91 25.80
CA CYS A 46 1.43 6.64 24.40
C CYS A 46 0.20 6.78 23.50
N ARG A 47 0.44 7.16 22.25
CA ARG A 47 -0.61 7.25 21.23
C ARG A 47 -1.15 5.84 20.94
N ASP A 48 -2.41 5.80 20.56
CA ASP A 48 -3.23 4.64 20.21
C ASP A 48 -4.26 5.22 19.23
N THR A 49 -3.87 5.28 17.95
CA THR A 49 -4.51 6.10 16.92
C THR A 49 -5.86 5.51 16.53
N ASP A 50 -5.93 4.21 16.29
CA ASP A 50 -7.17 3.50 15.95
C ASP A 50 -8.06 3.17 17.18
N THR A 51 -7.51 3.31 18.40
CA THR A 51 -8.16 3.05 19.69
C THR A 51 -8.54 1.58 19.94
N ASP A 52 -7.84 0.63 19.34
CA ASP A 52 -8.05 -0.81 19.55
C ASP A 52 -7.50 -1.32 20.89
N GLY A 53 -6.64 -0.52 21.53
CA GLY A 53 -6.00 -0.79 22.81
C GLY A 53 -4.55 -1.28 22.71
N THR A 54 -4.01 -1.38 21.50
CA THR A 54 -2.60 -1.54 21.16
C THR A 54 -2.04 -0.15 20.89
N PRO A 55 -1.08 0.34 21.68
CA PRO A 55 -0.42 1.61 21.37
C PRO A 55 0.34 1.52 20.06
N ASP A 56 0.43 2.62 19.33
CA ASP A 56 1.06 2.75 18.01
C ASP A 56 2.42 2.04 17.92
N PHE A 57 3.33 2.27 18.88
CA PHE A 57 4.66 1.61 18.90
C PHE A 57 4.66 0.07 19.04
N LEU A 58 3.49 -0.56 19.18
CA LEU A 58 3.30 -2.01 19.21
C LEU A 58 2.31 -2.47 18.13
N ASP A 59 1.93 -1.57 17.22
CA ASP A 59 0.89 -1.77 16.22
C ASP A 59 1.44 -1.48 14.81
N PRO A 60 1.64 -2.53 13.97
CA PRO A 60 2.14 -2.32 12.61
C PRO A 60 1.13 -1.67 11.63
N ASP A 61 -0.07 -1.32 12.11
CA ASP A 61 -1.19 -0.71 11.36
C ASP A 61 -1.84 0.40 12.22
N ASP A 62 -1.07 1.45 12.52
CA ASP A 62 -1.36 2.50 13.52
C ASP A 62 -2.80 3.04 13.52
N ASP A 63 -3.37 3.29 12.35
CA ASP A 63 -4.69 3.90 12.17
C ASP A 63 -5.82 2.87 11.88
N GLY A 64 -5.45 1.60 11.74
CA GLY A 64 -6.36 0.46 11.60
C GLY A 64 -7.11 0.41 10.28
N ASP A 65 -6.57 0.98 9.21
CA ASP A 65 -7.19 1.03 7.88
C ASP A 65 -6.88 -0.22 7.00
N ALA A 66 -6.04 -1.15 7.50
CA ALA A 66 -5.54 -2.34 6.83
C ALA A 66 -4.46 -2.11 5.74
N ILE A 67 -3.85 -0.93 5.68
CA ILE A 67 -2.65 -0.59 4.93
C ILE A 67 -1.50 -0.41 5.94
N PRO A 68 -0.56 -1.35 6.05
CA PRO A 68 0.45 -1.31 7.12
C PRO A 68 1.28 -0.02 7.11
N THR A 69 1.59 0.50 8.28
CA THR A 69 2.36 1.75 8.47
C THR A 69 3.68 1.77 7.73
N THR A 70 4.37 0.62 7.64
CA THR A 70 5.58 0.48 6.81
C THR A 70 5.35 0.91 5.35
N ARG A 71 4.21 0.51 4.78
CA ARG A 71 3.85 0.77 3.38
C ARG A 71 3.52 2.23 3.18
N GLU A 72 2.70 2.78 4.05
CA GLU A 72 2.27 4.18 3.98
C GLU A 72 3.44 5.13 4.10
N ARG A 73 4.41 4.80 4.95
CA ARG A 73 5.68 5.54 5.05
C ARG A 73 6.53 5.44 3.79
N GLU A 74 6.64 4.25 3.20
CA GLU A 74 7.38 4.06 1.96
C GLU A 74 6.75 4.86 0.80
N ASP A 75 5.43 4.82 0.67
CA ASP A 75 4.68 5.56 -0.32
C ASP A 75 4.71 7.07 -0.03
N GLY A 76 4.55 7.48 1.23
CA GLY A 76 4.59 8.87 1.68
C GLY A 76 5.97 9.52 1.48
N ALA A 77 7.06 8.77 1.60
CA ALA A 77 8.39 9.24 1.23
C ALA A 77 8.50 9.64 -0.26
N THR A 78 7.59 9.13 -1.10
CA THR A 78 7.51 9.42 -2.54
C THR A 78 6.44 10.48 -2.87
N HIS A 79 5.26 10.38 -2.28
CA HIS A 79 4.08 11.18 -2.62
C HIS A 79 3.77 12.33 -1.63
N GLY A 80 4.39 12.31 -0.46
CA GLY A 80 4.11 13.20 0.67
C GLY A 80 3.53 12.42 1.83
N ASN A 81 3.95 12.76 3.05
CA ASN A 81 3.49 12.09 4.27
C ASN A 81 2.14 12.61 4.79
N ASP A 82 1.65 13.72 4.26
CA ASP A 82 0.40 14.39 4.68
C ASP A 82 -0.18 14.97 3.38
N VAL A 83 -0.98 14.15 2.68
CA VAL A 83 -1.44 14.43 1.32
C VAL A 83 -2.54 15.50 1.32
N ASP A 84 -3.47 15.42 2.27
CA ASP A 84 -4.61 16.33 2.39
C ASP A 84 -4.29 17.64 3.16
N MET A 85 -3.16 17.69 3.87
CA MET A 85 -2.67 18.82 4.67
C MET A 85 -3.52 19.13 5.92
N ASP A 86 -4.16 18.13 6.52
CA ASP A 86 -4.91 18.29 7.75
C ASP A 86 -4.03 18.27 9.02
N GLY A 87 -2.80 17.78 8.89
CA GLY A 87 -1.77 17.72 9.91
C GLY A 87 -1.61 16.36 10.60
N ASN A 88 -2.31 15.33 10.14
CA ASN A 88 -2.01 13.93 10.41
C ASN A 88 -1.05 13.42 9.32
N ASP A 89 -0.07 12.61 9.70
CA ASP A 89 0.67 11.87 8.67
C ASP A 89 -0.22 10.71 8.19
N ASN A 90 -0.06 10.25 6.94
CA ASN A 90 -0.92 9.24 6.29
C ASN A 90 -1.12 8.00 7.18
N TRP A 91 -0.04 7.49 7.79
CA TRP A 91 -0.11 6.33 8.69
C TRP A 91 -0.81 6.57 10.03
N LEU A 92 -1.36 7.77 10.24
CA LEU A 92 -2.19 8.14 11.39
C LEU A 92 -3.57 8.62 10.92
N ASP A 93 -3.90 8.42 9.64
CA ASP A 93 -5.07 9.00 9.00
C ASP A 93 -5.79 7.99 8.09
N THR A 94 -6.96 7.58 8.54
CA THR A 94 -7.81 6.61 7.82
C THR A 94 -8.37 7.11 6.46
N ASP A 95 -8.15 8.37 6.11
CA ASP A 95 -8.59 9.04 4.88
C ASP A 95 -7.49 10.03 4.41
N SER A 96 -6.33 9.50 4.02
CA SER A 96 -5.08 10.23 3.77
C SER A 96 -5.19 11.33 2.72
N ASP A 97 -6.08 11.18 1.74
CA ASP A 97 -6.23 12.08 0.60
C ASP A 97 -7.47 13.01 0.70
N ALA A 98 -8.37 12.69 1.63
CA ALA A 98 -9.65 13.34 1.90
C ALA A 98 -10.51 13.59 0.65
N ALA A 99 -10.44 12.71 -0.34
CA ALA A 99 -11.21 12.81 -1.57
C ALA A 99 -12.59 12.16 -1.43
N ASP A 100 -12.67 10.83 -1.58
CA ASP A 100 -13.90 10.05 -1.41
C ASP A 100 -13.67 8.56 -1.16
N GLY A 101 -13.14 8.24 0.00
CA GLY A 101 -13.08 6.87 0.47
C GLY A 101 -12.74 6.88 1.94
N SER A 102 -12.46 5.71 2.48
CA SER A 102 -11.37 5.62 3.43
C SER A 102 -10.24 4.89 2.71
N ASP A 103 -9.03 4.97 3.26
CA ASP A 103 -7.86 4.31 2.69
C ASP A 103 -8.09 2.79 2.55
N THR A 104 -8.82 2.18 3.49
CA THR A 104 -9.33 0.79 3.38
C THR A 104 -10.16 0.50 2.13
N GLU A 105 -11.02 1.44 1.71
CA GLU A 105 -11.96 1.30 0.60
C GLU A 105 -11.27 1.52 -0.76
N GLU A 106 -10.32 2.45 -0.81
CA GLU A 106 -9.49 2.78 -1.98
C GLU A 106 -8.42 1.72 -2.20
N GLY A 107 -7.65 1.47 -1.15
CA GLY A 107 -6.57 0.52 -1.08
C GLY A 107 -5.34 0.92 -1.86
N VAL A 108 -4.46 -0.07 -2.01
CA VAL A 108 -3.09 0.07 -2.52
C VAL A 108 -2.98 0.13 -4.05
N GLY A 109 -4.10 0.30 -4.74
CA GLY A 109 -4.22 0.29 -6.20
C GLY A 109 -3.58 1.51 -6.85
N ASP A 110 -3.65 1.57 -8.18
CA ASP A 110 -3.31 2.76 -8.99
C ASP A 110 -4.27 2.71 -10.20
N GLY A 111 -5.49 3.16 -9.95
CA GLY A 111 -6.65 2.98 -10.82
C GLY A 111 -6.53 3.77 -12.12
N ASP A 112 -5.90 4.93 -12.09
CA ASP A 112 -5.74 5.82 -13.24
C ASP A 112 -4.35 5.73 -13.93
N MET A 113 -3.42 4.99 -13.32
CA MET A 113 -2.06 4.70 -13.80
C MET A 113 -1.15 5.93 -13.86
N ASP A 114 -1.36 6.91 -12.99
CA ASP A 114 -0.48 8.07 -12.88
C ASP A 114 0.74 7.83 -11.96
N GLY A 115 0.71 6.72 -11.21
CA GLY A 115 1.77 6.25 -10.34
C GLY A 115 1.62 6.63 -8.87
N ILE A 116 0.53 7.29 -8.49
CA ILE A 116 0.14 7.56 -7.10
C ILE A 116 -0.80 6.42 -6.65
N PRO A 117 -0.59 5.82 -5.48
CA PRO A 117 -1.54 4.85 -4.94
C PRO A 117 -2.92 5.45 -4.72
N ASP A 118 -3.99 4.67 -4.91
CA ASP A 118 -5.38 5.15 -4.82
C ASP A 118 -5.67 5.86 -3.48
N TYR A 119 -5.25 5.29 -2.34
CA TYR A 119 -5.39 5.90 -1.01
C TYR A 119 -4.60 7.22 -0.80
N LEU A 120 -3.75 7.60 -1.73
CA LEU A 120 -2.96 8.85 -1.70
C LEU A 120 -3.29 9.76 -2.90
N ASP A 121 -4.31 9.46 -3.70
CA ASP A 121 -4.59 10.14 -4.96
C ASP A 121 -5.93 10.90 -4.97
N PRO A 122 -5.90 12.21 -4.61
CA PRO A 122 -7.09 13.06 -4.66
C PRO A 122 -7.69 13.24 -6.06
N ALA A 123 -6.99 12.82 -7.12
CA ALA A 123 -7.44 12.88 -8.50
C ALA A 123 -8.12 11.59 -8.98
N ASN A 124 -8.04 10.48 -8.23
CA ASN A 124 -8.67 9.20 -8.55
C ASN A 124 -9.73 8.76 -7.52
N PRO A 125 -10.86 9.50 -7.45
CA PRO A 125 -11.90 9.22 -6.48
C PRO A 125 -12.57 7.84 -6.63
N VAL A 126 -12.90 7.15 -5.52
CA VAL A 126 -13.71 5.93 -5.51
C VAL A 126 -15.08 6.23 -6.10
N MET A 127 -15.29 5.77 -7.34
CA MET A 127 -16.59 5.87 -7.98
C MET A 127 -17.69 5.24 -7.07
N PRO A 128 -18.73 5.99 -6.63
CA PRO A 128 -19.72 5.54 -5.62
C PRO A 128 -20.62 4.35 -6.01
N ASP A 129 -20.34 3.73 -7.14
CA ASP A 129 -21.09 2.68 -7.83
C ASP A 129 -20.12 2.21 -8.91
N GLY A 130 -19.86 0.91 -9.05
CA GLY A 130 -19.04 0.29 -10.09
C GLY A 130 -19.47 0.53 -11.55
N GLY A 131 -19.94 1.73 -11.87
CA GLY A 131 -19.80 2.36 -13.16
C GLY A 131 -18.34 2.33 -13.55
N VAL A 132 -17.99 1.28 -14.29
CA VAL A 132 -16.97 1.35 -15.32
C VAL A 132 -16.94 2.77 -15.85
N GLY A 133 -15.84 3.48 -15.61
CA GLY A 133 -15.59 4.71 -16.31
C GLY A 133 -15.81 4.40 -17.78
N ASP A 134 -16.90 4.92 -18.36
CA ASP A 134 -16.98 5.14 -19.79
C ASP A 134 -15.95 6.21 -20.08
N ALA A 135 -14.69 5.81 -20.02
CA ALA A 135 -13.57 6.55 -20.55
C ALA A 135 -13.82 6.66 -22.06
N GLY A 136 -14.58 7.68 -22.42
CA GLY A 136 -14.68 8.18 -23.77
C GLY A 136 -15.03 7.15 -24.84
N MET A 137 -16.21 6.56 -24.79
CA MET A 137 -16.95 6.42 -26.04
C MET A 137 -17.57 7.78 -26.35
N VAL A 138 -16.80 8.63 -27.05
CA VAL A 138 -17.43 9.65 -27.90
C VAL A 138 -18.38 8.90 -28.83
N ASP A 139 -19.67 8.88 -28.51
CA ASP A 139 -20.72 8.57 -29.47
C ASP A 139 -20.67 9.68 -30.51
N ALA A 140 -19.78 9.48 -31.48
CA ALA A 140 -19.69 10.25 -32.69
C ALA A 140 -21.00 10.06 -33.43
N GLY A 141 -21.94 10.95 -33.11
CA GLY A 141 -23.28 11.09 -33.65
C GLY A 141 -23.68 10.09 -34.73
N VAL A 142 -24.57 9.17 -34.37
CA VAL A 142 -25.54 8.65 -35.32
C VAL A 142 -26.84 9.43 -35.12
N PRO A 143 -27.17 10.42 -35.97
CA PRO A 143 -28.51 10.95 -35.98
C PRO A 143 -29.43 9.99 -36.73
N ASP A 144 -30.62 9.85 -36.14
CA ASP A 144 -31.89 9.55 -36.78
C ASP A 144 -32.24 8.07 -37.03
N GLY A 145 -33.45 7.73 -36.60
CA GLY A 145 -34.05 6.43 -36.79
C GLY A 145 -34.98 6.02 -35.66
N GLY A 146 -35.98 6.85 -35.34
CA GLY A 146 -37.05 6.44 -34.44
C GLY A 146 -37.80 5.21 -34.98
N VAL A 147 -38.06 4.25 -34.10
CA VAL A 147 -39.31 3.48 -34.03
C VAL A 147 -39.48 3.06 -32.58
N GLY A 148 -40.61 3.44 -32.00
CA GLY A 148 -41.01 3.01 -30.67
C GLY A 148 -41.88 1.79 -30.77
N ASP A 149 -41.61 0.79 -29.94
CA ASP A 149 -42.51 -0.33 -29.69
C ASP A 149 -42.64 -0.50 -28.16
N ASP A 150 -43.62 0.21 -27.60
CA ASP A 150 -44.25 -0.18 -26.35
C ASP A 150 -44.91 -1.56 -26.54
N ALA A 151 -44.42 -2.58 -25.82
CA ALA A 151 -45.28 -3.62 -25.21
C ALA A 151 -44.43 -4.58 -24.38
N GLY A 152 -44.54 -4.46 -23.06
CA GLY A 152 -44.26 -5.58 -22.18
C GLY A 152 -45.27 -6.70 -22.39
N THR A 153 -44.79 -7.95 -22.39
CA THR A 153 -45.57 -9.09 -21.91
C THR A 153 -44.65 -10.04 -21.16
N SER A 154 -45.08 -10.30 -19.95
CA SER A 154 -44.58 -11.22 -18.95
C SER A 154 -44.67 -12.69 -19.38
N ASP A 155 -44.07 -13.54 -18.53
CA ASP A 155 -44.46 -14.92 -18.23
C ASP A 155 -43.73 -16.07 -18.96
N GLY A 156 -42.71 -16.59 -18.26
CA GLY A 156 -42.77 -17.93 -17.67
C GLY A 156 -42.59 -19.15 -18.57
N GLY A 157 -41.56 -19.94 -18.27
CA GLY A 157 -41.65 -21.39 -18.44
C GLY A 157 -40.36 -22.12 -18.81
N SER A 158 -39.99 -23.03 -17.91
CA SER A 158 -39.53 -24.40 -18.18
C SER A 158 -38.07 -24.74 -17.89
N VAL A 159 -37.99 -25.59 -16.86
CA VAL A 159 -36.97 -26.57 -16.51
C VAL A 159 -36.55 -27.49 -17.67
N GLY A 160 -35.33 -28.02 -17.56
CA GLY A 160 -34.78 -29.15 -18.32
C GLY A 160 -33.45 -28.79 -18.99
N ASP A 161 -32.36 -29.57 -18.97
CA ASP A 161 -32.12 -30.90 -18.46
C ASP A 161 -30.61 -31.08 -18.24
N ASP A 162 -30.32 -31.96 -17.30
CA ASP A 162 -29.07 -32.65 -17.01
C ASP A 162 -28.37 -33.22 -18.26
N ALA A 163 -27.07 -32.94 -18.41
CA ALA A 163 -26.12 -33.88 -19.03
C ALA A 163 -24.68 -33.51 -18.68
N GLY A 164 -24.17 -34.13 -17.61
CA GLY A 164 -22.73 -34.26 -17.43
C GLY A 164 -22.11 -35.13 -18.52
N THR A 165 -20.95 -34.70 -19.03
CA THR A 165 -19.90 -35.60 -19.54
C THR A 165 -18.53 -35.07 -19.11
N THR A 166 -17.84 -35.84 -18.27
CA THR A 166 -16.39 -35.78 -18.06
C THR A 166 -15.74 -36.88 -18.93
N PRO A 167 -14.43 -37.11 -18.87
CA PRO A 167 -13.29 -36.23 -19.16
C PRO A 167 -12.40 -36.86 -20.27
N THR A 168 -11.40 -36.18 -20.81
CA THR A 168 -10.22 -36.87 -21.43
C THR A 168 -9.02 -35.92 -21.60
N GLU A 169 -8.05 -36.10 -20.71
CA GLU A 169 -6.62 -36.34 -20.98
C GLU A 169 -5.99 -35.75 -22.26
N GLY A 170 -4.87 -35.01 -22.11
CA GLY A 170 -3.97 -34.77 -23.23
C GLY A 170 -2.87 -33.74 -22.97
N GLY A 171 -1.90 -34.10 -22.12
CA GLY A 171 -0.66 -33.35 -21.98
C GLY A 171 0.17 -33.33 -23.27
N TYR A 172 0.84 -32.21 -23.53
CA TYR A 172 1.95 -32.13 -24.46
C TYR A 172 3.13 -31.43 -23.77
N ALA A 173 4.13 -32.25 -23.44
CA ALA A 173 5.49 -31.80 -23.27
C ALA A 173 6.13 -31.67 -24.67
N GLY A 174 6.97 -30.66 -24.89
CA GLY A 174 7.75 -30.57 -26.12
C GLY A 174 8.39 -29.21 -26.32
N GLY A 175 9.67 -29.11 -25.93
CA GLY A 175 10.42 -27.86 -25.90
C GLY A 175 10.82 -27.28 -27.26
N ALA A 176 11.34 -26.07 -27.21
CA ALA A 176 12.25 -25.54 -28.22
C ALA A 176 13.16 -24.50 -27.56
N LEU A 177 14.33 -24.97 -27.14
CA LEU A 177 15.52 -24.15 -26.93
C LEU A 177 15.91 -23.54 -28.29
N CYS A 178 15.90 -22.22 -28.39
CA CYS A 178 16.57 -21.50 -29.47
C CYS A 178 17.65 -20.61 -28.84
N ALA A 179 18.88 -21.12 -28.89
CA ALA A 179 20.07 -20.33 -28.67
C ALA A 179 20.48 -19.70 -30.01
N THR A 180 20.67 -18.38 -30.05
CA THR A 180 21.49 -17.72 -31.06
C THR A 180 22.48 -16.78 -30.39
N ASN A 181 23.72 -16.89 -30.87
CA ASN A 181 24.93 -16.25 -30.37
C ASN A 181 25.05 -14.78 -30.77
N GLY A 182 25.84 -14.03 -30.00
CA GLY A 182 26.50 -12.78 -30.39
C GLY A 182 26.25 -11.69 -29.36
N GLY A 183 27.14 -11.38 -28.42
CA GLY A 183 28.57 -11.15 -28.59
C GLY A 183 28.79 -9.64 -28.69
N SER A 184 29.27 -9.02 -27.61
CA SER A 184 30.12 -7.82 -27.62
C SER A 184 30.53 -7.45 -26.20
N ASP A 185 31.71 -7.92 -25.82
CA ASP A 185 32.53 -7.33 -24.78
C ASP A 185 32.65 -5.81 -24.97
N ARG A 186 32.29 -5.04 -23.93
CA ARG A 186 32.88 -3.72 -23.71
C ARG A 186 33.28 -3.59 -22.25
N SER A 187 34.54 -3.94 -22.03
CA SER A 187 35.37 -3.45 -20.94
C SER A 187 35.26 -1.93 -20.83
N SER A 188 35.03 -1.41 -19.62
CA SER A 188 35.43 -0.06 -19.25
C SER A 188 35.71 -0.04 -17.75
N ALA A 189 36.96 -0.38 -17.45
CA ALA A 189 37.60 -0.07 -16.19
C ALA A 189 37.92 1.44 -16.17
N PHE A 190 37.31 2.17 -15.25
CA PHE A 190 37.72 3.49 -14.78
C PHE A 190 37.23 3.57 -13.33
N ALA A 191 37.91 4.12 -12.34
CA ALA A 191 39.30 4.41 -12.07
C ALA A 191 39.31 4.69 -10.56
N LEU A 192 40.32 4.21 -9.85
CA LEU A 192 40.55 4.54 -8.44
C LEU A 192 40.77 6.05 -8.27
N ALA A 193 40.07 6.66 -7.31
CA ALA A 193 40.49 7.91 -6.69
C ALA A 193 40.18 7.87 -5.19
N LEU A 194 41.16 7.41 -4.42
CA LEU A 194 41.30 7.76 -3.00
C LEU A 194 41.86 9.19 -2.89
N VAL A 195 41.68 9.80 -1.71
CA VAL A 195 42.21 11.07 -1.15
C VAL A 195 41.09 12.12 -1.01
N GLY A 196 40.74 12.66 0.17
CA GLY A 196 41.25 12.46 1.51
C GLY A 196 40.59 13.46 2.49
N LEU A 197 40.56 13.06 3.77
CA LEU A 197 40.79 13.86 4.98
C LEU A 197 40.21 15.30 5.06
N ALA A 198 39.31 15.54 6.03
CA ALA A 198 39.64 16.33 7.23
C ALA A 198 38.39 16.64 8.09
N LEU A 199 38.60 16.49 9.40
CA LEU A 199 37.72 16.86 10.50
C LEU A 199 37.15 18.27 10.36
N TRP A 200 35.89 18.45 10.75
CA TRP A 200 35.53 19.63 11.53
C TRP A 200 34.52 19.32 12.63
N ARG A 201 35.05 19.24 13.86
CA ARG A 201 34.30 19.15 15.12
C ARG A 201 34.32 20.54 15.75
N ARG A 202 33.19 21.25 15.83
CA ARG A 202 33.08 22.37 16.80
C ARG A 202 31.64 22.76 17.21
N ARG A 203 31.10 21.98 18.16
CA ARG A 203 30.65 22.42 19.49
C ARG A 203 30.19 23.90 19.62
N ARG A 204 28.90 24.12 19.83
CA ARG A 204 28.40 25.20 20.71
C ARG A 204 27.25 24.69 21.57
N ARG A 205 27.59 24.31 22.81
CA ARG A 205 26.71 24.49 23.96
C ARG A 205 26.85 25.94 24.41
N ARG A 206 25.74 26.63 24.57
CA ARG A 206 25.52 27.58 25.67
C ARG A 206 24.07 27.42 26.10
#